data_AF-A0A3Q0H4W8-F1
#
_entry.id   AF-A0A3Q0H4W8-F1
#
_cell.length_a   1.000
_cell.length_b   1.000
_cell.length_c   1.000
_cell.angle_alpha   90.00
_cell.angle_beta   90.00
_cell.angle_gamma   90.00
#
_symmetry.space_group_name_H-M   'P 1'
#
loop_
_entity.id
_entity.type
_entity.pdbx_description
1 polymer ?
#
loop_
_entity_poly.entity_id
_entity_poly.type
_entity_poly.pdbx_seq_one_letter_code
_entity_poly.pdbx_strand_id
1 'polypeptide(L)' 'MSPPMAAWSRQAVLSLYRTLLCQGRRLRYTDRDFYLATIRREFRKNKQLEQLEDKERQLEKGQAFLHSKLGGLV' A
#
# COMPACT_ATOMS: atom_id res chain seq x y z
N MET A 1 6.76 22.42 -12.33
CA MET A 1 6.86 21.02 -12.79
C MET A 1 6.43 20.15 -11.63
N SER A 2 5.17 19.71 -11.63
CA SER A 2 4.67 18.76 -10.62
C SER A 2 5.35 17.41 -10.87
N PRO A 3 5.81 16.68 -9.83
CA PRO A 3 6.40 15.36 -10.02
C PRO A 3 5.36 14.47 -10.75
N PRO A 4 5.80 13.54 -11.60
CA PRO A 4 4.88 12.63 -12.25
C PRO A 4 4.12 11.91 -11.14
N MET A 5 2.81 12.18 -11.02
CA MET A 5 1.90 11.35 -10.26
C MET A 5 2.24 9.92 -10.63
N ALA A 6 2.56 9.08 -9.63
CA ALA A 6 3.12 7.76 -9.86
C ALA A 6 2.20 6.99 -10.81
N ALA A 7 2.57 6.96 -12.09
CA ALA A 7 1.71 6.45 -13.14
C ALA A 7 1.32 5.03 -12.75
N TRP A 8 0.02 4.79 -12.60
CA TRP A 8 -0.48 3.52 -12.11
C TRP A 8 0.09 2.40 -13.00
N SER A 9 0.95 1.58 -12.40
CA SER A 9 1.60 0.46 -13.07
C SER A 9 1.48 -0.78 -12.22
N ARG A 10 1.21 -1.91 -12.85
CA ARG A 10 1.13 -3.21 -12.17
C ARG A 10 2.40 -3.51 -11.38
N GLN A 11 3.56 -3.09 -11.87
CA GLN A 11 4.83 -3.24 -11.16
C GLN A 11 4.91 -2.35 -9.93
N ALA A 12 4.43 -1.10 -10.00
CA ALA A 12 4.39 -0.19 -8.85
C ALA A 12 3.48 -0.73 -7.73
N VAL A 13 2.30 -1.25 -8.08
CA VAL A 13 1.36 -1.86 -7.13
C VAL A 13 1.99 -3.08 -6.44
N LEU A 14 2.62 -3.97 -7.22
CA LEU A 14 3.25 -5.18 -6.67
C LEU A 14 4.48 -4.85 -5.82
N SER A 15 5.26 -3.84 -6.21
CA SER A 15 6.41 -3.35 -5.44
C SER A 15 5.96 -2.76 -4.10
N LEU A 16 4.91 -1.93 -4.10
CA LEU A 16 4.31 -1.39 -2.90
C LEU A 16 3.82 -2.51 -1.97
N TYR A 17 3.07 -3.48 -2.52
CA TYR A 17 2.57 -4.63 -1.77
C TYR A 17 3.72 -5.42 -1.11
N ARG A 18 4.77 -5.78 -1.87
CA ARG A 18 5.95 -6.46 -1.31
C ARG A 18 6.62 -5.64 -0.21
N THR A 19 6.74 -4.34 -0.40
CA THR A 19 7.39 -3.46 0.57
C THR A 19 6.59 -3.38 1.87
N LEU A 20 5.26 -3.26 1.80
CA LEU A 20 4.38 -3.29 2.97
C LEU A 20 4.47 -4.61 3.74
N LEU A 21 4.57 -5.74 3.03
CA LEU A 21 4.78 -7.05 3.67
C LEU A 21 6.15 -7.13 4.37
N CYS A 22 7.22 -6.66 3.72
CA CYS A 22 8.55 -6.63 4.31
C CYS A 22 8.64 -5.73 5.54
N GLN A 23 8.00 -4.56 5.52
CA GLN A 23 7.91 -3.68 6.69
C GLN A 23 7.05 -4.31 7.79
N GLY A 24 5.96 -5.00 7.44
CA GLY A 24 5.15 -5.76 8.40
C GLY A 24 5.94 -6.83 9.17
N ARG A 25 7.00 -7.39 8.57
CA ARG A 25 7.88 -8.35 9.28
C ARG A 25 8.76 -7.68 10.34
N ARG A 26 8.97 -6.36 10.25
CA ARG A 26 9.74 -5.57 11.23
C ARG A 26 8.89 -5.08 12.40
N LEU A 27 7.56 -5.19 12.30
CA LEU A 27 6.64 -4.84 13.39
C LEU A 27 6.88 -5.74 14.59
N ARG A 28 7.20 -5.13 15.73
CA ARG A 28 7.53 -5.85 16.97
C ARG A 28 6.35 -5.88 17.94
N TYR A 29 5.54 -4.83 17.97
CA TYR A 29 4.51 -4.62 18.99
C TYR A 29 3.08 -4.80 18.48
N THR A 30 2.91 -5.09 17.20
CA THR A 30 1.60 -5.29 16.58
C THR A 30 1.42 -6.70 16.05
N ASP A 31 0.18 -7.16 16.07
CA ASP A 31 -0.21 -8.47 15.56
C ASP A 31 0.04 -8.52 14.04
N ARG A 32 1.04 -9.30 13.66
CA ARG A 32 1.50 -9.39 12.28
C ARG A 32 0.43 -10.03 11.39
N ASP A 33 -0.29 -11.02 11.91
CA ASP A 33 -1.32 -11.70 11.14
C ASP A 33 -2.51 -10.77 10.88
N PHE A 34 -2.88 -9.95 11.87
CA PHE A 34 -3.88 -8.90 11.67
C PHE A 34 -3.44 -7.85 10.64
N TYR A 35 -2.19 -7.39 10.71
CA TYR A 35 -1.63 -6.46 9.73
C TYR A 35 -1.66 -7.05 8.31
N LEU A 36 -1.16 -8.28 8.14
CA LEU A 36 -1.13 -8.98 6.86
C LEU A 36 -2.55 -9.22 6.30
N ALA A 37 -3.50 -9.62 7.14
CA ALA A 37 -4.89 -9.81 6.77
C ALA A 37 -5.52 -8.49 6.30
N THR A 38 -5.23 -7.39 6.99
CA THR A 38 -5.73 -6.05 6.65
C THR A 38 -5.19 -5.59 5.30
N ILE A 39 -3.87 -5.68 5.07
CA ILE A 39 -3.25 -5.33 3.77
C ILE A 39 -3.87 -6.19 2.66
N ARG A 40 -3.99 -7.50 2.84
CA ARG A 40 -4.60 -8.39 1.82
C ARG A 40 -6.06 -8.02 1.53
N ARG A 41 -6.84 -7.65 2.56
CA ARG A 41 -8.24 -7.25 2.41
C ARG A 41 -8.38 -5.96 1.61
N GLU A 42 -7.59 -4.95 1.92
CA GLU A 42 -7.61 -3.66 1.22
C GLU A 42 -7.18 -3.80 -0.24
N PHE A 43 -6.12 -4.56 -0.53
CA PHE A 43 -5.72 -4.83 -1.91
C PHE A 43 -6.74 -5.66 -2.69
N ARG A 44 -7.46 -6.61 -2.05
CA ARG A 44 -8.54 -7.35 -2.72
C ARG A 44 -9.73 -6.45 -3.05
N LYS A 45 -10.17 -5.59 -2.13
CA LYS A 45 -11.25 -4.63 -2.37
C LYS A 45 -10.88 -3.69 -3.51
N ASN A 46 -9.67 -3.13 -3.49
CA ASN A 46 -9.21 -2.18 -4.49
C ASN A 46 -8.95 -2.83 -5.86
N LYS A 47 -8.80 -4.16 -5.94
CA LYS A 47 -8.68 -4.89 -7.22
C LYS A 47 -9.96 -4.82 -8.06
N GLN A 48 -11.11 -4.64 -7.42
CA GLN A 48 -12.41 -4.52 -8.09
C GLN A 48 -12.72 -3.10 -8.56
N LEU A 49 -11.85 -2.12 -8.28
CA LEU A 49 -12.01 -0.77 -8.79
C LEU A 49 -11.80 -0.79 -10.31
N GLU A 50 -12.75 -0.24 -11.05
CA GLU A 50 -12.69 -0.18 -12.51
C GLU A 50 -12.02 1.12 -12.98
N GLN A 51 -12.30 2.24 -12.30
CA GLN A 51 -11.79 3.56 -12.65
C GLN A 51 -10.28 3.71 -12.43
N LEU A 52 -9.61 4.37 -13.38
CA LEU A 52 -8.16 4.59 -13.34
C LEU A 52 -7.78 5.62 -12.26
N GLU A 53 -8.56 6.68 -12.12
CA GLU A 53 -8.33 7.74 -11.12
C GLU A 53 -8.39 7.21 -9.67
N ASP A 54 -9.34 6.32 -9.39
CA ASP A 54 -9.44 5.67 -8.08
C ASP A 54 -8.22 4.78 -7.81
N LYS A 55 -7.71 4.09 -8.83
CA LYS A 55 -6.50 3.26 -8.71
C LYS A 55 -5.26 4.10 -8.42
N GLU A 56 -5.13 5.26 -9.08
CA GLU A 56 -4.04 6.20 -8.84
C GLU A 56 -4.09 6.77 -7.43
N ARG A 57 -5.27 7.23 -6.97
CA ARG A 57 -5.46 7.71 -5.60
C ARG A 57 -5.14 6.65 -4.55
N GLN A 58 -5.54 5.40 -4.78
CA GLN A 58 -5.22 4.30 -3.86
C GLN A 58 -3.73 3.97 -3.83
N LEU A 59 -3.06 4.05 -4.99
CA LEU A 59 -1.61 3.87 -5.08
C LEU A 59 -0.88 4.98 -4.28
N GLU A 60 -1.28 6.23 -4.49
CA GLU A 60 -0.73 7.40 -3.80
C GLU A 60 -0.94 7.30 -2.29
N LYS A 61 -2.16 6.93 -1.85
CA LYS A 61 -2.46 6.68 -0.44
C LYS A 61 -1.55 5.58 0.14
N GLY A 62 -1.35 4.50 -0.59
CA GLY A 62 -0.47 3.40 -0.17
C GLY A 62 1.00 3.82 -0.07
N GLN A 63 1.49 4.66 -0.99
CA GLN A 63 2.83 5.25 -0.93
C GLN A 63 2.99 6.20 0.25
N ALA A 64 2.01 7.07 0.49
CA ALA A 64 2.00 7.96 1.64
C ALA A 64 2.00 7.17 2.97
N PHE A 65 1.22 6.08 3.05
CA PHE A 65 1.20 5.18 4.20
C PHE A 65 2.55 4.50 4.44
N LEU A 66 3.24 4.09 3.36
CA LEU A 66 4.58 3.53 3.47
C LEU A 66 5.58 4.59 3.96
N HIS A 67 5.51 5.81 3.41
CA HIS A 67 6.42 6.90 3.75
C HIS A 67 6.25 7.38 5.20
N SER A 68 5.04 7.32 5.75
CA SER A 68 4.74 7.62 7.15
C SER A 68 5.08 6.49 8.14
N LYS A 69 5.92 5.53 7.75
CA LYS A 69 6.24 4.32 8.53
C LYS A 69 4.96 3.57 8.96
N LEU A 70 4.11 3.27 7.99
CA LEU A 70 2.84 2.57 8.20
C LEU A 70 1.87 3.35 9.11
N GLY A 71 1.94 4.68 9.11
CA GLY A 71 1.13 5.53 10.00
C GLY A 71 1.61 5.53 11.46
N GLY A 72 2.89 5.24 11.71
CA GLY A 72 3.45 5.20 13.06
C GLY A 72 3.32 3.84 13.76
N LEU A 73 3.08 2.76 13.02
CA LEU A 73 3.14 1.41 13.58
C LEU A 73 4.62 1.08 13.90
N VAL A 74 4.91 0.84 15.18
CA VAL A 74 6.24 0.47 15.73
C VAL A 74 6.28 -1.01 16.10
#